data_AF-A0A2A3YCW0-F1
#
_entry.id   AF-A0A2A3YCW0-F1
#
_cell.length_a   1.000
_cell.length_b   1.000
_cell.length_c   1.000
_cell.angle_alpha   90.00
_cell.angle_beta   90.00
_cell.angle_gamma   90.00
#
_symmetry.space_group_name_H-M   'P 1'
#
loop_
_entity.id
_entity.type
_entity.pdbx_description
1 polymer ?
#
loop_
_entity_poly.entity_id
_entity_poly.type
_entity_poly.pdbx_seq_one_letter_code
_entity_poly.pdbx_strand_id
1 'polypeptide(L)'
;LICEEPHKVSSARVIEKSLAGTVLGNPLSPLISSATVLEHDQPTPKNQDFNWSLAHFDEIGVDGLQAWAGKYAQWGPKFIFPAVSIFSRDNVFAEEKVNTLSMTVEAAGTLLGRQLGEEITYKPGKKPGPSTSTYVYRCLAVLNVYWNEIAPNCVGLARGLAKTYNATKHYNKGKYPEPEVIVLSSKVLEYLVRLIALYLVDTKGHLLDKYRKAPGLLRLGGWHRHLAISFDENGTAIPYNPSV
;
A
#
# COMPACT_ATOMS: atom_id res chain seq x y z
N LEU A 1 -20.98 8.25 -37.90
CA LEU A 1 -20.53 8.02 -36.52
C LEU A 1 -21.69 7.45 -35.72
N ILE A 2 -21.82 6.13 -35.67
CA ILE A 2 -22.65 5.43 -34.69
C ILE A 2 -21.78 4.24 -34.24
N CYS A 3 -21.42 4.27 -32.96
CA CYS A 3 -20.46 3.38 -32.32
C CYS A 3 -21.11 2.03 -32.00
N GLU A 4 -20.68 0.97 -32.67
CA GLU A 4 -20.75 -0.38 -32.13
C GLU A 4 -19.36 -0.69 -31.53
N GLU A 5 -19.33 -0.84 -30.20
CA GLU A 5 -18.19 -1.20 -29.32
C GLU A 5 -17.23 -0.06 -28.85
N PRO A 6 -17.45 0.54 -27.64
CA PRO A 6 -16.86 1.82 -27.24
C PRO A 6 -15.37 1.84 -26.82
N HIS A 7 -14.64 0.73 -26.89
CA HIS A 7 -13.30 0.64 -26.28
C HIS A 7 -12.31 -0.17 -27.10
N LYS A 8 -12.36 -0.12 -28.43
CA LYS A 8 -11.37 -0.79 -29.29
C LYS A 8 -10.66 0.21 -30.19
N VAL A 9 -9.35 0.04 -30.36
CA VAL A 9 -8.48 0.86 -31.22
C VAL A 9 -7.75 -0.04 -32.21
N SER A 10 -7.46 0.48 -33.40
CA SER A 10 -6.63 -0.20 -34.41
C SER A 10 -5.29 0.54 -34.56
N SER A 11 -4.23 -0.19 -34.89
CA SER A 11 -2.90 0.35 -35.12
C SER A 11 -2.28 -0.35 -36.30
N ALA A 12 -1.60 0.40 -37.19
CA ALA A 12 -0.85 -0.17 -38.31
C ALA A 12 0.32 -1.08 -37.87
N ARG A 13 0.65 -1.11 -36.57
CA ARG A 13 1.67 -1.99 -35.99
C ARG A 13 1.11 -3.33 -35.51
N VAL A 14 -0.21 -3.47 -35.40
CA VAL A 14 -0.88 -4.71 -34.98
C VAL A 14 -1.60 -5.27 -36.20
N ILE A 15 -0.97 -6.27 -36.84
CA ILE A 15 -1.45 -6.87 -38.08
C ILE A 15 -1.91 -8.30 -37.82
N GLU A 16 -3.11 -8.63 -38.29
CA GLU A 16 -3.57 -10.00 -38.39
C GLU A 16 -2.99 -10.63 -39.66
N LYS A 17 -2.41 -11.82 -39.53
CA LYS A 17 -1.82 -12.56 -40.66
C LYS A 17 -2.49 -13.91 -40.81
N SER A 18 -2.62 -14.36 -42.06
CA SER A 18 -2.95 -15.75 -42.36
C SER A 18 -1.81 -16.68 -41.92
N LEU A 19 -2.08 -17.99 -41.83
CA LEU A 19 -1.05 -19.00 -41.57
C LEU A 19 0.06 -19.01 -42.64
N ALA A 20 -0.22 -18.50 -43.84
CA ALA A 20 0.75 -18.33 -44.92
C ALA A 20 1.54 -17.00 -44.85
N GLY A 21 1.32 -16.20 -43.80
CA GLY A 21 2.03 -14.94 -43.55
C GLY A 21 1.46 -13.71 -44.24
N THR A 22 0.36 -13.84 -45.00
CA THR A 22 -0.31 -12.73 -45.68
C THR A 22 -1.03 -11.84 -44.67
N VAL A 23 -0.83 -10.52 -44.73
CA VAL A 23 -1.55 -9.58 -43.86
C VAL A 23 -3.02 -9.51 -44.29
N LEU A 24 -3.92 -9.85 -43.36
CA LEU A 24 -5.37 -9.87 -43.57
C LEU A 24 -6.04 -8.55 -43.14
N GLY A 25 -5.44 -7.83 -42.19
CA GLY A 25 -5.95 -6.53 -41.73
C GLY A 25 -5.32 -6.07 -40.42
N ASN A 26 -5.84 -4.98 -39.85
CA ASN A 26 -5.48 -4.51 -38.52
C ASN A 26 -6.67 -4.75 -37.58
N PRO A 27 -6.62 -5.74 -36.67
CA PRO A 27 -7.75 -6.06 -35.82
C PRO A 27 -8.02 -4.94 -34.80
N LEU A 28 -9.30 -4.75 -34.49
CA LEU A 28 -9.74 -3.85 -33.42
C LEU A 28 -9.35 -4.45 -32.06
N SER A 29 -8.31 -3.90 -31.45
CA SER A 29 -7.78 -4.35 -30.15
C SER A 29 -8.46 -3.59 -29.00
N PRO A 30 -8.84 -4.23 -27.89
CA PRO A 30 -9.39 -3.52 -26.74
C PRO A 30 -8.37 -2.50 -26.23
N LEU A 31 -8.83 -1.26 -26.02
CA LEU A 31 -8.07 -0.18 -25.39
C LEU A 31 -7.70 -0.54 -23.94
N ILE A 32 -8.53 -1.36 -23.28
CA ILE A 32 -8.28 -1.93 -21.96
C ILE A 32 -8.60 -3.44 -22.06
N SER A 33 -7.62 -4.31 -21.82
CA SER A 33 -7.78 -5.77 -21.91
C SER A 33 -7.19 -6.47 -20.69
N SER A 34 -7.90 -7.47 -20.16
CA SER A 34 -7.40 -8.40 -19.14
C SER A 34 -6.35 -9.38 -19.69
N ALA A 35 -6.29 -9.56 -21.02
CA ALA A 35 -5.33 -10.43 -21.70
C ALA A 35 -3.95 -9.77 -21.91
N THR A 36 -3.75 -8.53 -21.47
CA THR A 36 -2.44 -7.85 -21.46
C THR A 36 -1.59 -8.20 -20.23
N VAL A 37 -2.11 -9.03 -19.34
CA VAL A 37 -1.35 -9.54 -18.20
C VAL A 37 -0.46 -10.66 -18.71
N LEU A 38 0.78 -10.29 -19.08
CA LEU A 38 1.89 -11.22 -19.13
C LEU A 38 1.88 -12.03 -17.82
N GLU A 39 1.63 -13.33 -17.91
CA GLU A 39 1.96 -14.25 -16.83
C GLU A 39 3.45 -14.06 -16.53
N HIS A 40 3.72 -13.49 -15.35
CA HIS A 40 4.99 -12.86 -15.06
C HIS A 40 5.99 -13.92 -14.61
N ASP A 41 7.01 -14.18 -15.44
CA ASP A 41 8.28 -14.68 -14.96
C ASP A 41 8.90 -13.54 -14.14
N GLN A 42 9.00 -13.69 -12.82
CA GLN A 42 9.52 -12.63 -11.94
C GLN A 42 11.03 -12.49 -12.22
N PRO A 43 11.52 -11.33 -12.66
CA PRO A 43 12.95 -11.14 -12.83
C PRO A 43 13.64 -11.39 -11.50
N THR A 44 14.76 -12.12 -11.52
CA THR A 44 15.57 -12.31 -10.32
C THR A 44 15.96 -10.93 -9.76
N PRO A 45 15.69 -10.64 -8.47
CA PRO A 45 16.00 -9.35 -7.87
C PRO A 45 17.47 -8.98 -8.09
N LYS A 46 17.73 -7.72 -8.45
CA LYS A 46 19.10 -7.21 -8.57
C LYS A 46 19.65 -6.95 -7.18
N ASN A 47 20.98 -7.00 -7.01
CA ASN A 47 21.64 -6.72 -5.72
C ASN A 47 21.22 -5.39 -5.09
N GLN A 48 20.94 -4.37 -5.90
CA GLN A 48 20.48 -3.06 -5.47
C GLN A 48 19.05 -3.05 -4.89
N ASP A 49 18.21 -4.03 -5.23
CA ASP A 49 16.83 -4.14 -4.71
C ASP A 49 16.85 -4.54 -3.22
N PHE A 50 17.92 -5.20 -2.78
CA PHE A 50 18.16 -5.53 -1.37
C PHE A 50 18.64 -4.33 -0.53
N ASN A 51 19.01 -3.20 -1.14
CA ASN A 51 19.34 -1.97 -0.38
C ASN A 51 18.15 -1.46 0.44
N TRP A 52 16.93 -1.93 0.11
CA TRP A 52 15.70 -1.57 0.77
C TRP A 52 15.23 -2.66 1.74
N SER A 53 16.07 -3.66 2.04
CA SER A 53 15.74 -4.74 2.97
C SER A 53 15.44 -4.19 4.36
N LEU A 54 14.39 -4.72 4.99
CA LEU A 54 14.04 -4.35 6.36
C LEU A 54 14.84 -5.14 7.40
N ALA A 55 15.20 -6.38 7.08
CA ALA A 55 16.02 -7.23 7.92
C ALA A 55 16.71 -8.29 7.06
N HIS A 56 17.84 -8.79 7.55
CA HIS A 56 18.55 -9.91 6.96
C HIS A 56 18.06 -11.24 7.56
N PHE A 57 18.31 -12.35 6.86
CA PHE A 57 17.86 -13.68 7.30
C PHE A 57 18.51 -14.13 8.62
N ASP A 58 19.75 -13.73 8.87
CA ASP A 58 20.47 -13.95 10.12
C ASP A 58 19.86 -13.15 11.29
N GLU A 59 19.36 -11.93 11.05
CA GLU A 59 18.61 -11.15 12.05
C GLU A 59 17.28 -11.83 12.41
N ILE A 60 16.56 -12.40 11.43
CA ILE A 60 15.27 -13.08 11.63
C ILE A 60 15.47 -14.44 12.32
N GLY A 61 16.47 -15.21 11.87
CA GLY A 61 16.79 -16.54 12.38
C GLY A 61 15.69 -17.59 12.15
N VAL A 62 15.96 -18.81 12.60
CA VAL A 62 15.03 -19.95 12.46
C VAL A 62 13.72 -19.69 13.21
N ASP A 63 13.80 -19.16 14.43
CA ASP A 63 12.62 -18.89 15.26
C ASP A 63 11.66 -17.89 14.60
N GLY A 64 12.19 -16.83 13.97
CA GLY A 64 11.39 -15.86 13.24
C GLY A 64 10.72 -16.46 12.01
N LEU A 65 11.40 -17.35 11.28
CA LEU A 65 10.83 -18.06 10.13
C LEU A 65 9.75 -19.07 10.56
N GLN A 66 9.94 -19.77 11.68
CA GLN A 66 8.92 -20.64 12.25
C GLN A 66 7.69 -19.84 12.72
N ALA A 67 7.93 -18.70 13.37
CA ALA A 67 6.86 -17.77 13.73
C ALA A 67 6.08 -17.32 12.50
N TRP A 68 6.78 -16.90 11.43
CA TRP A 68 6.17 -16.53 10.15
C TRP A 68 5.27 -17.64 9.59
N ALA A 69 5.79 -18.86 9.47
CA ALA A 69 5.05 -20.02 8.98
C ALA A 69 3.78 -20.28 9.80
N GLY A 70 3.88 -20.17 11.14
CA GLY A 70 2.75 -20.33 12.06
C GLY A 70 1.66 -19.26 11.92
N LYS A 71 1.91 -18.11 11.29
CA LYS A 71 0.91 -17.04 11.11
C LYS A 71 0.03 -17.22 9.87
N TYR A 72 0.38 -18.09 8.91
CA TYR A 72 -0.32 -18.16 7.61
C TYR A 72 -1.81 -18.49 7.72
N ALA A 73 -2.23 -19.35 8.64
CA ALA A 73 -3.65 -19.69 8.78
C ALA A 73 -4.51 -18.47 9.16
N GLN A 74 -4.01 -17.63 10.06
CA GLN A 74 -4.73 -16.48 10.58
C GLN A 74 -4.51 -15.21 9.73
N TRP A 75 -3.26 -14.95 9.33
CA TRP A 75 -2.86 -13.74 8.62
C TRP A 75 -2.87 -13.90 7.09
N GLY A 76 -2.77 -15.13 6.59
CA GLY A 76 -2.71 -15.45 5.17
C GLY A 76 -3.82 -14.83 4.33
N PRO A 77 -5.10 -15.19 4.61
CA PRO A 77 -6.22 -14.87 3.71
C PRO A 77 -6.47 -13.39 3.47
N LYS A 78 -6.17 -12.53 4.45
CA LYS A 78 -6.56 -11.11 4.42
C LYS A 78 -5.40 -10.13 4.61
N PHE A 79 -4.23 -10.60 5.05
CA PHE A 79 -3.04 -9.77 5.18
C PHE A 79 -1.93 -10.22 4.22
N ILE A 80 -1.42 -11.46 4.36
CA ILE A 80 -0.21 -11.89 3.62
C ILE A 80 -0.48 -11.99 2.11
N PHE A 81 -1.52 -12.73 1.68
CA PHE A 81 -1.72 -12.97 0.25
C PHE A 81 -2.06 -11.70 -0.54
N PRO A 82 -2.95 -10.79 -0.07
CA PRO A 82 -3.19 -9.53 -0.76
C PRO A 82 -1.94 -8.63 -0.82
N ALA A 83 -1.14 -8.59 0.25
CA ALA A 83 0.12 -7.85 0.27
C ALA A 83 1.12 -8.41 -0.75
N VAL A 84 1.32 -9.74 -0.75
CA VAL A 84 2.22 -10.42 -1.69
C VAL A 84 1.79 -10.16 -3.13
N SER A 85 0.49 -10.21 -3.45
CA SER A 85 -0.03 -9.93 -4.79
C SER A 85 0.34 -8.52 -5.30
N ILE A 86 0.34 -7.52 -4.41
CA ILE A 86 0.79 -6.16 -4.75
C ILE A 86 2.31 -6.08 -4.88
N PHE A 87 3.06 -6.71 -3.97
CA PHE A 87 4.52 -6.64 -3.97
C PHE A 87 5.19 -7.52 -5.03
N SER A 88 4.51 -8.54 -5.55
CA SER A 88 5.01 -9.42 -6.62
C SER A 88 4.69 -8.89 -8.01
N ARG A 89 4.21 -7.66 -8.15
CA ARG A 89 3.86 -7.08 -9.46
C ARG A 89 4.67 -5.81 -9.69
N ASP A 90 5.30 -5.74 -10.84
CA ASP A 90 5.93 -4.51 -11.29
C ASP A 90 4.88 -3.48 -11.71
N ASN A 91 5.19 -2.20 -11.52
CA ASN A 91 4.40 -1.05 -12.01
C ASN A 91 2.92 -1.02 -11.59
N VAL A 92 2.57 -1.55 -10.41
CA VAL A 92 1.20 -1.43 -9.87
C VAL A 92 0.86 0.04 -9.63
N PHE A 93 -0.32 0.47 -10.11
CA PHE A 93 -0.84 1.82 -9.93
C PHE A 93 -1.00 2.19 -8.46
N ALA A 94 -0.79 3.46 -8.12
CA ALA A 94 -0.83 3.92 -6.73
C ALA A 94 -2.23 3.75 -6.11
N GLU A 95 -3.29 3.91 -6.89
CA GLU A 95 -4.69 3.70 -6.51
C GLU A 95 -4.96 2.25 -6.13
N GLU A 96 -4.45 1.30 -6.93
CA GLU A 96 -4.58 -0.12 -6.65
C GLU A 96 -3.86 -0.50 -5.36
N LYS A 97 -2.67 0.06 -5.14
CA LYS A 97 -1.92 -0.08 -3.88
C LYS A 97 -2.71 0.48 -2.70
N VAL A 98 -3.24 1.71 -2.82
CA VAL A 98 -4.05 2.31 -1.75
C VAL A 98 -5.23 1.42 -1.41
N ASN A 99 -5.99 0.93 -2.40
CA ASN A 99 -7.17 0.10 -2.16
C ASN A 99 -6.82 -1.24 -1.51
N THR A 100 -5.88 -1.99 -2.09
CA THR A 100 -5.55 -3.35 -1.64
C THR A 100 -4.77 -3.34 -0.32
N LEU A 101 -3.80 -2.44 -0.17
CA LEU A 101 -3.01 -2.36 1.06
C LEU A 101 -3.80 -1.74 2.21
N SER A 102 -4.77 -0.84 1.97
CA SER A 102 -5.67 -0.39 3.03
C SER A 102 -6.52 -1.53 3.58
N MET A 103 -7.07 -2.40 2.71
CA MET A 103 -7.79 -3.61 3.15
C MET A 103 -6.89 -4.57 3.94
N THR A 104 -5.65 -4.71 3.50
CA THR A 104 -4.60 -5.49 4.19
C THR A 104 -4.34 -4.95 5.60
N VAL A 105 -4.18 -3.63 5.72
CA VAL A 105 -3.97 -2.94 7.00
C VAL A 105 -5.23 -2.99 7.89
N GLU A 106 -6.42 -2.90 7.32
CA GLU A 106 -7.68 -3.10 8.07
C GLU A 106 -7.75 -4.52 8.70
N ALA A 107 -7.35 -5.54 7.94
CA ALA A 107 -7.28 -6.91 8.43
C ALA A 107 -6.22 -7.06 9.54
N ALA A 108 -5.02 -6.50 9.35
CA ALA A 108 -3.98 -6.50 10.37
C ALA A 108 -4.45 -5.81 11.65
N GLY A 109 -5.03 -4.61 11.56
CA GLY A 109 -5.56 -3.87 12.70
C GLY A 109 -6.71 -4.61 13.39
N THR A 110 -7.45 -5.46 12.68
CA THR A 110 -8.44 -6.34 13.30
C THR A 110 -7.77 -7.44 14.13
N LEU A 111 -6.76 -8.11 13.56
CA LEU A 111 -6.02 -9.20 14.21
C LEU A 111 -5.19 -8.73 15.41
N LEU A 112 -4.64 -7.52 15.35
CA LEU A 112 -3.88 -6.90 16.46
C LEU A 112 -4.77 -6.50 17.65
N GLY A 113 -6.08 -6.38 17.44
CA GLY A 113 -7.02 -5.99 18.48
C GLY A 113 -6.87 -4.54 18.95
N ARG A 114 -7.61 -4.20 20.01
CA ARG A 114 -7.71 -2.84 20.55
C ARG A 114 -6.35 -2.33 21.04
N GLN A 115 -6.03 -1.09 20.70
CA GLN A 115 -4.84 -0.37 21.18
C GLN A 115 -5.23 0.77 22.11
N LEU A 116 -4.31 1.19 22.98
CA LEU A 116 -4.54 2.29 23.93
C LEU A 116 -4.85 3.59 23.17
N GLY A 117 -5.93 4.27 23.56
CA GLY A 117 -6.30 5.58 23.00
C GLY A 117 -6.91 5.54 21.60
N GLU A 118 -7.25 4.36 21.07
CA GLU A 118 -7.81 4.24 19.71
C GLU A 118 -9.18 4.92 19.54
N GLU A 119 -9.89 5.23 20.62
CA GLU A 119 -11.24 5.80 20.62
C GLU A 119 -11.29 7.17 19.93
N ILE A 120 -10.16 7.91 19.91
CA ILE A 120 -10.02 9.18 19.18
C ILE A 120 -10.18 9.03 17.66
N THR A 121 -10.10 7.80 17.15
CA THR A 121 -10.25 7.47 15.72
C THR A 121 -11.62 6.87 15.39
N TYR A 122 -12.49 6.70 16.38
CA TYR A 122 -13.82 6.11 16.16
C TYR A 122 -14.69 7.02 15.30
N LYS A 123 -15.67 6.41 14.63
CA LYS A 123 -16.69 7.17 13.90
C LYS A 123 -17.47 8.04 14.90
N PRO A 124 -17.68 9.34 14.62
CA PRO A 124 -18.53 10.17 15.46
C PRO A 124 -20.00 9.75 15.31
N GLY A 125 -20.83 10.01 16.33
CA GLY A 125 -22.29 9.86 16.27
C GLY A 125 -22.88 8.94 17.33
N LYS A 126 -24.14 8.54 17.11
CA LYS A 126 -24.97 7.82 18.11
C LYS A 126 -24.47 6.42 18.49
N LYS A 127 -23.69 5.77 17.62
CA LYS A 127 -23.06 4.47 17.87
C LYS A 127 -21.57 4.58 17.50
N PRO A 128 -20.74 5.16 18.38
CA PRO A 128 -19.31 5.28 18.12
C PRO A 128 -18.69 3.87 18.07
N GLY A 129 -17.78 3.68 17.14
CA GLY A 129 -17.08 2.41 16.98
C GLY A 129 -15.92 2.50 16.00
N PRO A 130 -15.12 1.43 15.89
CA PRO A 130 -13.95 1.38 15.03
C PRO A 130 -14.27 1.78 13.59
N SER A 131 -13.37 2.58 13.02
CA SER A 131 -13.39 3.02 11.63
C SER A 131 -12.14 2.53 10.90
N THR A 132 -12.01 2.79 9.60
CA THR A 132 -10.77 2.52 8.87
C THR A 132 -9.56 3.16 9.55
N SER A 133 -9.68 4.42 10.01
CA SER A 133 -8.57 5.07 10.72
C SER A 133 -8.25 4.38 12.04
N THR A 134 -9.21 3.72 12.69
CA THR A 134 -8.95 2.90 13.88
C THR A 134 -8.06 1.72 13.56
N TYR A 135 -8.35 0.97 12.50
CA TYR A 135 -7.52 -0.20 12.16
C TYR A 135 -6.11 0.20 11.70
N VAL A 136 -5.98 1.31 10.98
CA VAL A 136 -4.68 1.89 10.64
C VAL A 136 -3.93 2.33 11.91
N TYR A 137 -4.60 3.03 12.82
CA TYR A 137 -4.01 3.46 14.09
C TYR A 137 -3.49 2.29 14.91
N ARG A 138 -4.23 1.18 14.99
CA ARG A 138 -3.79 -0.02 15.70
C ARG A 138 -2.45 -0.55 15.17
N CYS A 139 -2.28 -0.54 13.85
CA CYS A 139 -1.02 -0.93 13.21
C CYS A 139 0.10 0.07 13.54
N LEU A 140 -0.16 1.37 13.45
CA LEU A 140 0.84 2.40 13.78
C LEU A 140 1.27 2.32 15.26
N ALA A 141 0.32 2.14 16.16
CA ALA A 141 0.53 2.08 17.60
C ALA A 141 1.38 0.86 18.00
N VAL A 142 1.10 -0.33 17.47
CA VAL A 142 1.88 -1.54 17.82
C VAL A 142 3.34 -1.46 17.32
N LEU A 143 3.54 -0.84 16.15
CA LEU A 143 4.87 -0.68 15.58
C LEU A 143 5.69 0.36 16.35
N ASN A 144 5.04 1.41 16.84
CA ASN A 144 5.64 2.51 17.58
C ASN A 144 6.84 3.16 16.84
N VAL A 145 6.70 3.27 15.52
CA VAL A 145 7.70 3.88 14.61
C VAL A 145 7.44 5.38 14.48
N TYR A 146 8.51 6.15 14.24
CA TYR A 146 8.43 7.62 14.10
C TYR A 146 7.86 8.03 12.73
N TRP A 147 6.77 8.80 12.73
CA TRP A 147 6.06 9.26 11.52
C TRP A 147 6.01 10.79 11.35
N ASN A 148 6.65 11.56 12.25
CA ASN A 148 6.35 12.98 12.40
C ASN A 148 6.70 13.87 11.18
N GLU A 149 7.58 13.42 10.28
CA GLU A 149 7.84 14.16 9.03
C GLU A 149 6.65 14.08 8.03
N ILE A 150 5.79 13.06 8.15
CA ILE A 150 4.58 12.90 7.31
C ILE A 150 3.36 13.49 7.99
N ALA A 151 3.20 13.26 9.29
CA ALA A 151 2.05 13.74 10.04
C ALA A 151 2.44 13.95 11.51
N PRO A 152 1.91 14.96 12.21
CA PRO A 152 2.36 15.33 13.56
C PRO A 152 2.15 14.22 14.60
N ASN A 153 1.29 13.24 14.32
CA ASN A 153 1.05 12.07 15.17
C ASN A 153 0.40 10.92 14.38
N CYS A 154 0.37 9.73 14.97
CA CYS A 154 -0.24 8.53 14.38
C CYS A 154 -1.74 8.70 14.09
N VAL A 155 -2.46 9.55 14.82
CA VAL A 155 -3.90 9.78 14.60
C VAL A 155 -4.12 10.54 13.31
N GLY A 156 -3.37 11.61 13.07
CA GLY A 156 -3.39 12.38 11.82
C GLY A 156 -3.05 11.51 10.62
N LEU A 157 -1.97 10.71 10.72
CA LEU A 157 -1.59 9.78 9.66
C LEU A 157 -2.69 8.75 9.38
N ALA A 158 -3.23 8.13 10.42
CA ALA A 158 -4.30 7.13 10.28
C ALA A 158 -5.56 7.70 9.63
N ARG A 159 -5.94 8.93 9.99
CA ARG A 159 -7.05 9.65 9.36
C ARG A 159 -6.76 9.99 7.90
N GLY A 160 -5.53 10.41 7.58
CA GLY A 160 -5.10 10.73 6.22
C GLY A 160 -5.23 9.52 5.29
N LEU A 161 -4.61 8.40 5.66
CA LEU A 161 -4.69 7.15 4.90
C LEU A 161 -6.15 6.66 4.75
N ALA A 162 -6.94 6.73 5.82
CA ALA A 162 -8.35 6.34 5.77
C ALA A 162 -9.17 7.26 4.86
N LYS A 163 -8.93 8.57 4.86
CA LYS A 163 -9.60 9.53 3.97
C LYS A 163 -9.24 9.24 2.51
N THR A 164 -7.95 9.03 2.20
CA THR A 164 -7.49 8.70 0.85
C THR A 164 -8.16 7.42 0.35
N TYR A 165 -8.12 6.33 1.13
CA TYR A 165 -8.78 5.07 0.76
C TYR A 165 -10.30 5.23 0.56
N ASN A 166 -10.98 5.94 1.46
CA ASN A 166 -12.42 6.13 1.31
C ASN A 166 -12.78 6.94 0.06
N ALA A 167 -11.94 7.92 -0.31
CA ALA A 167 -12.15 8.74 -1.50
C ALA A 167 -11.79 7.97 -2.80
N THR A 168 -10.79 7.08 -2.79
CA THR A 168 -10.48 6.24 -3.95
C THR A 168 -11.50 5.12 -4.15
N LYS A 169 -12.09 4.60 -3.06
CA LYS A 169 -13.08 3.52 -3.08
C LYS A 169 -14.49 3.97 -3.47
N HIS A 170 -14.90 5.16 -3.04
CA HIS A 170 -16.28 5.62 -3.18
C HIS A 170 -16.38 6.75 -4.22
N TYR A 171 -16.96 6.45 -5.38
CA TYR A 171 -17.13 7.42 -6.48
C TYR A 171 -17.89 8.70 -6.07
N ASN A 172 -18.71 8.65 -5.02
CA ASN A 172 -19.58 9.73 -4.57
C ASN A 172 -19.14 10.41 -3.27
N LYS A 173 -17.98 10.08 -2.70
CA LYS A 173 -17.49 10.71 -1.47
C LYS A 173 -16.43 11.75 -1.76
N GLY A 174 -16.86 13.02 -1.78
CA GLY A 174 -15.97 14.17 -1.81
C GLY A 174 -15.17 14.29 -3.10
N LYS A 175 -14.15 15.16 -3.05
CA LYS A 175 -13.19 15.33 -4.16
C LYS A 175 -12.26 14.12 -4.21
N TYR A 176 -12.02 13.59 -5.40
CA TYR A 176 -10.99 12.57 -5.61
C TYR A 176 -9.63 13.13 -5.15
N PRO A 177 -8.78 12.36 -4.44
CA PRO A 177 -7.52 12.88 -3.92
C PRO A 177 -6.59 13.31 -5.06
N GLU A 178 -5.77 14.34 -4.79
CA GLU A 178 -4.71 14.72 -5.72
C GLU A 178 -3.71 13.56 -5.92
N PRO A 179 -3.12 13.40 -7.12
CA PRO A 179 -2.21 12.30 -7.43
C PRO A 179 -1.09 12.13 -6.40
N GLU A 180 -0.51 13.23 -5.93
CA GLU A 180 0.57 13.24 -4.94
C GLU A 180 0.13 12.64 -3.59
N VAL A 181 -1.12 12.86 -3.18
CA VAL A 181 -1.70 12.27 -1.96
C VAL A 181 -1.89 10.77 -2.11
N ILE A 182 -2.27 10.31 -3.30
CA ILE A 182 -2.43 8.89 -3.62
C ILE A 182 -1.05 8.20 -3.62
N VAL A 183 -0.05 8.81 -4.25
CA VAL A 183 1.31 8.29 -4.27
C VAL A 183 1.88 8.23 -2.86
N LEU A 184 1.82 9.31 -2.08
CA LEU A 184 2.31 9.34 -0.71
C LEU A 184 1.62 8.25 0.15
N SER A 185 0.29 8.19 0.09
CA SER A 185 -0.49 7.18 0.83
C SER A 185 -0.09 5.75 0.42
N SER A 186 0.11 5.49 -0.87
CA SER A 186 0.55 4.19 -1.35
C SER A 186 1.91 3.79 -0.76
N LYS A 187 2.87 4.73 -0.71
CA LYS A 187 4.21 4.49 -0.16
C LYS A 187 4.19 4.25 1.35
N VAL A 188 3.38 5.01 2.08
CA VAL A 188 3.18 4.80 3.51
C VAL A 188 2.54 3.42 3.77
N LEU A 189 1.52 3.04 3.01
CA LEU A 189 0.86 1.74 3.15
C LEU A 189 1.80 0.56 2.81
N GLU A 190 2.59 0.67 1.73
CA GLU A 190 3.62 -0.32 1.39
C GLU A 190 4.57 -0.51 2.58
N TYR A 191 5.09 0.58 3.13
CA TYR A 191 6.02 0.53 4.25
C TYR A 191 5.39 -0.01 5.53
N LEU A 192 4.16 0.42 5.84
CA LEU A 192 3.39 -0.03 6.99
C LEU A 192 3.18 -1.56 6.95
N VAL A 193 2.77 -2.11 5.81
CA VAL A 193 2.59 -3.56 5.63
C VAL A 193 3.91 -4.31 5.82
N ARG A 194 5.01 -3.79 5.28
CA ARG A 194 6.34 -4.42 5.45
C ARG A 194 6.80 -4.38 6.92
N LEU A 195 6.54 -3.30 7.65
CA LEU A 195 6.82 -3.21 9.09
C LEU A 195 5.95 -4.17 9.91
N ILE A 196 4.68 -4.35 9.54
CA ILE A 196 3.83 -5.37 10.18
C ILE A 196 4.38 -6.77 9.91
N ALA A 197 4.82 -7.07 8.67
CA ALA A 197 5.45 -8.35 8.37
C ALA A 197 6.71 -8.57 9.24
N LEU A 198 7.53 -7.52 9.42
CA LEU A 198 8.69 -7.57 10.30
C LEU A 198 8.31 -7.82 11.76
N TYR A 199 7.26 -7.13 12.25
CA TYR A 199 6.71 -7.35 13.59
C TYR A 199 6.29 -8.80 13.83
N LEU A 200 5.69 -9.45 12.83
CA LEU A 200 5.23 -10.84 12.94
C LEU A 200 6.37 -11.86 13.06
N VAL A 201 7.58 -11.51 12.60
CA VAL A 201 8.76 -12.39 12.67
C VAL A 201 9.73 -12.01 13.79
N ASP A 202 9.51 -10.88 14.47
CA ASP A 202 10.38 -10.35 15.52
C ASP A 202 10.12 -11.02 16.87
N THR A 203 10.51 -12.30 16.99
CA THR A 203 10.33 -13.08 18.21
C THR A 203 11.15 -12.55 19.40
N LYS A 204 12.19 -11.76 19.14
CA LYS A 204 13.09 -11.18 20.16
C LYS A 204 12.80 -9.70 20.46
N GLY A 205 11.85 -9.07 19.75
CA GLY A 205 11.40 -7.70 19.97
C GLY A 205 12.39 -6.59 19.60
N HIS A 206 13.38 -6.90 18.76
CA HIS A 206 14.52 -6.03 18.44
C HIS A 206 14.61 -5.62 16.96
N LEU A 207 13.94 -6.33 16.04
CA LEU A 207 14.01 -6.03 14.61
C LEU A 207 13.40 -4.66 14.29
N LEU A 208 12.43 -4.23 15.09
CA LEU A 208 11.81 -2.90 14.97
C LEU A 208 12.66 -1.76 15.54
N ASP A 209 13.64 -2.03 16.41
CA ASP A 209 14.34 -0.97 17.17
C ASP A 209 14.99 0.09 16.28
N LYS A 210 15.63 -0.33 15.18
CA LYS A 210 16.24 0.59 14.21
C LYS A 210 15.23 1.51 13.52
N TYR A 211 13.96 1.09 13.45
CA TYR A 211 12.86 1.88 12.88
C TYR A 211 12.19 2.78 13.91
N ARG A 212 12.29 2.46 15.20
CA ARG A 212 11.78 3.29 16.31
C ARG A 212 12.75 4.42 16.70
N LYS A 213 14.05 4.16 16.61
CA LYS A 213 15.13 5.03 17.13
C LYS A 213 15.66 6.07 16.13
N ALA A 214 15.45 5.88 14.84
CA ALA A 214 15.81 6.84 13.79
C ALA A 214 14.56 7.47 13.19
N PRO A 215 14.64 8.61 12.47
CA PRO A 215 13.61 9.01 11.53
C PRO A 215 13.52 7.94 10.43
N GLY A 216 12.79 6.85 10.71
CA GLY A 216 12.59 5.69 9.84
C GLY A 216 11.97 6.07 8.49
N LEU A 217 11.52 7.32 8.37
CA LEU A 217 11.10 8.05 7.20
C LEU A 217 12.19 8.29 6.15
N LEU A 218 13.47 8.19 6.50
CA LEU A 218 14.57 8.18 5.50
C LEU A 218 14.37 7.08 4.45
N ARG A 219 13.65 5.99 4.77
CA ARG A 219 13.40 4.85 3.88
C ARG A 219 12.16 4.98 2.99
N LEU A 220 11.31 5.98 3.21
CA LEU A 220 10.36 6.42 2.20
C LEU A 220 11.05 7.31 1.14
N GLY A 221 12.38 7.29 1.05
CA GLY A 221 13.14 7.98 -0.01
C GLY A 221 12.96 9.50 -0.03
N GLY A 222 12.43 10.11 1.04
CA GLY A 222 12.04 11.52 1.04
C GLY A 222 10.84 11.82 0.14
N TRP A 223 9.99 10.83 -0.20
CA TRP A 223 8.82 11.02 -1.06
C TRP A 223 7.90 12.14 -0.57
N HIS A 224 7.67 12.28 0.74
CA HIS A 224 6.89 13.40 1.28
C HIS A 224 7.53 14.77 0.98
N ARG A 225 8.87 14.86 1.02
CA ARG A 225 9.64 16.07 0.63
C ARG A 225 9.58 16.30 -0.87
N HIS A 226 9.72 15.24 -1.67
CA HIS A 226 9.70 15.31 -3.13
C HIS A 226 8.31 15.71 -3.66
N LEU A 227 7.26 15.17 -3.07
CA LEU A 227 5.86 15.48 -3.39
C LEU A 227 5.38 16.77 -2.71
N ALA A 228 6.17 17.33 -1.80
CA ALA A 228 5.84 18.50 -0.97
C ALA A 228 4.48 18.38 -0.24
N ILE A 229 4.12 17.19 0.27
CA ILE A 229 2.86 16.94 0.96
C ILE A 229 3.07 16.18 2.29
N SER A 230 2.28 16.58 3.29
CA SER A 230 2.12 15.95 4.60
C SER A 230 0.64 15.86 4.99
N PHE A 231 0.32 15.29 6.16
CA PHE A 231 -1.00 15.30 6.77
C PHE A 231 -1.00 16.10 8.08
N ASP A 232 -2.07 16.85 8.33
CA ASP A 232 -2.31 17.46 9.65
C ASP A 232 -2.85 16.43 10.68
N GLU A 233 -3.10 16.88 11.91
CA GLU A 233 -3.71 16.10 13.00
C GLU A 233 -5.12 15.54 12.70
N ASN A 234 -5.80 16.11 11.71
CA ASN A 234 -7.10 15.69 11.23
C ASN A 234 -7.00 14.76 10.00
N GLY A 235 -5.79 14.50 9.49
CA GLY A 235 -5.55 13.72 8.28
C GLY A 235 -5.89 14.48 7.00
N THR A 236 -5.91 15.81 7.03
CA THR A 236 -6.03 16.64 5.83
C THR A 236 -4.66 16.75 5.18
N ALA A 237 -4.60 16.55 3.86
CA ALA A 237 -3.36 16.77 3.11
C ALA A 237 -3.02 18.26 3.13
N ILE A 238 -1.78 18.59 3.51
CA ILE A 238 -1.24 19.94 3.60
C ILE A 238 0.12 19.99 2.89
N PRO A 239 0.57 21.17 2.43
CA PRO A 239 1.93 21.34 1.96
C PRO A 239 2.94 20.92 3.03
N TYR A 240 3.97 20.19 2.64
CA TYR A 240 5.08 19.86 3.53
C TYR A 240 5.79 21.15 3.96
N ASN A 241 5.95 21.33 5.28
CA ASN A 241 6.73 22.43 5.84
C ASN A 241 7.96 21.85 6.57
N PRO A 242 9.19 22.08 6.09
CA PRO A 242 10.40 21.56 6.72
C PRO A 242 10.76 22.23 8.06
N SER A 243 10.00 23.24 8.49
CA SER A 243 10.27 24.07 9.68
C SER A 243 9.52 23.61 10.93
N VAL A 244 8.77 22.51 10.84
CA VAL A 244 8.03 21.84 11.94
C VAL A 244 8.56 20.42 12.07
#